data_AF-A0A8H3HXF2-F1
#
_entry.id   AF-A0A8H3HXF2-F1
#
_cell.length_a   1.000
_cell.length_b   1.000
_cell.length_c   1.000
_cell.angle_alpha   90.00
_cell.angle_beta   90.00
_cell.angle_gamma   90.00
#
_symmetry.space_group_name_H-M   'P 1'
#
loop_
_entity.id
_entity.type
_entity.pdbx_description
1 polymer ?
#
loop_
_entity_poly.entity_id
_entity_poly.type
_entity_poly.pdbx_seq_one_letter_code
_entity_poly.pdbx_strand_id
1 'polypeptide(L)'
;MEHIAFMKLGKQLGNVMYLRLFGYNFVVLNTAQAATDLLEKRSRLYSDRLSPPMCKEPSLLNWGGNLPLLGYNDQWRHHRRMLNNWLNVRAVTQFHQLQEHQARLMLQRLVNAVGDPHPFGKVKHALFRNAASSTLKLAYGYTLKEDNDEIFCNLDLMGHIGAVAAMFTNFYVNTVLDIISCRNWKFVLNRLQPDN
;
A
#
# COMPACT_ATOMS: atom_id res chain seq x y z
N MET A 1 0.00 -14.83 12.64
CA MET A 1 0.66 -13.62 12.10
C MET A 1 2.14 -13.64 12.46
N GLU A 2 3.01 -13.45 11.47
CA GLU A 2 4.48 -13.61 11.57
C GLU A 2 5.13 -12.70 12.63
N HIS A 3 4.64 -11.46 12.79
CA HIS A 3 5.17 -10.52 13.79
C HIS A 3 5.08 -11.04 15.23
N ILE A 4 4.06 -11.85 15.57
CA ILE A 4 3.93 -12.44 16.91
C ILE A 4 5.05 -13.46 17.17
N ALA A 5 5.45 -14.22 16.14
CA ALA A 5 6.56 -15.16 16.26
C ALA A 5 7.88 -14.41 16.47
N PHE A 6 8.13 -13.34 15.72
CA PHE A 6 9.31 -12.49 15.91
C PHE A 6 9.36 -11.82 17.29
N MET A 7 8.22 -11.37 17.81
CA MET A 7 8.15 -10.85 19.19
C MET A 7 8.49 -11.91 20.24
N LYS A 8 7.99 -13.15 20.07
CA LYS A 8 8.32 -14.26 20.98
C LYS A 8 9.80 -14.62 20.93
N LEU A 9 10.38 -14.69 19.72
CA LEU A 9 11.82 -14.90 19.54
C LEU A 9 12.64 -13.77 20.17
N GLY A 10 12.18 -12.52 20.06
CA GLY A 10 12.82 -11.37 20.70
C GLY A 10 12.92 -11.48 22.21
N LYS A 11 11.90 -12.08 22.86
CA LYS A 11 11.94 -12.34 24.31
C LYS A 11 12.98 -13.39 24.71
N GLN A 12 13.33 -14.31 23.79
CA GLN A 12 14.27 -15.40 24.05
C GLN A 12 15.70 -15.05 23.65
N LEU A 13 15.87 -14.37 22.51
CA LEU A 13 17.17 -14.14 21.86
C LEU A 13 17.66 -12.70 21.98
N GLY A 14 16.81 -11.77 22.40
CA GLY A 14 17.14 -10.37 22.58
C GLY A 14 16.37 -9.41 21.65
N ASN A 15 16.44 -8.13 22.00
CA ASN A 15 15.65 -7.06 21.38
C ASN A 15 16.07 -6.71 19.94
N VAL A 16 17.30 -7.03 19.55
CA VAL A 16 17.80 -6.92 18.18
C VAL A 16 18.39 -8.27 17.82
N MET A 17 17.85 -8.90 16.79
CA MET A 17 18.23 -10.26 16.43
C MET A 17 18.51 -10.38 14.94
N TYR A 18 19.52 -11.18 14.62
CA TYR A 18 19.91 -11.50 13.25
C TYR A 18 19.37 -12.89 12.87
N LEU A 19 18.70 -12.97 11.73
CA LEU A 19 18.16 -14.20 11.18
C LEU A 19 18.61 -14.36 9.73
N ARG A 20 19.00 -15.58 9.34
CA ARG A 20 19.21 -15.92 7.94
C ARG A 20 18.07 -16.83 7.49
N LEU A 21 17.20 -16.32 6.62
CA LEU A 21 16.01 -17.03 6.13
C LEU A 21 15.97 -16.96 4.61
N PHE A 22 15.77 -18.10 3.95
CA PHE A 22 15.61 -18.18 2.48
C PHE A 22 16.71 -17.47 1.67
N GLY A 23 17.97 -17.53 2.15
CA GLY A 23 19.10 -16.86 1.51
C GLY A 23 19.22 -15.37 1.79
N TYR A 24 18.27 -14.77 2.51
CA TYR A 24 18.29 -13.37 2.93
C TYR A 24 18.74 -13.22 4.38
N ASN A 25 19.38 -12.08 4.63
CA ASN A 25 19.82 -11.68 5.96
C ASN A 25 18.81 -10.67 6.52
N PHE A 26 18.16 -11.03 7.62
CA PHE A 26 17.18 -10.21 8.31
C PHE A 26 17.76 -9.71 9.63
N VAL A 27 17.57 -8.44 9.91
CA VAL A 27 17.76 -7.86 11.23
C VAL A 27 16.39 -7.45 11.75
N VAL A 28 15.95 -8.08 12.82
CA VAL A 28 14.64 -7.81 13.43
C VAL A 28 14.83 -6.89 14.63
N LEU A 29 14.05 -5.81 14.64
CA LEU A 29 14.09 -4.77 15.67
C LEU A 29 12.82 -4.85 16.53
N ASN A 30 12.96 -5.34 17.76
CA ASN A 30 11.83 -5.55 18.68
C ASN A 30 11.65 -4.41 19.70
N THR A 31 12.41 -3.32 19.59
CA THR A 31 12.26 -2.12 20.44
C THR A 31 12.10 -0.85 19.62
N ALA A 32 11.31 0.09 20.15
CA ALA A 32 11.13 1.41 19.55
C ALA A 32 12.46 2.15 19.43
N GLN A 33 13.31 2.06 20.47
CA GLN A 33 14.64 2.69 20.47
C GLN A 33 15.50 2.21 19.30
N ALA A 34 15.59 0.89 19.07
CA ALA A 34 16.37 0.34 17.97
C ALA A 34 15.79 0.74 16.60
N ALA A 35 14.46 0.75 16.47
CA ALA A 35 13.79 1.21 15.26
C ALA A 35 14.09 2.70 14.96
N THR A 36 13.99 3.58 15.95
CA THR A 36 14.33 5.01 15.81
C THR A 36 15.81 5.21 15.48
N ASP A 37 16.72 4.52 16.17
CA ASP A 37 18.15 4.69 15.95
C ASP A 37 18.60 4.27 14.54
N LEU A 38 18.00 3.20 13.99
CA LEU A 38 18.36 2.69 12.67
C LEU A 38 17.53 3.30 11.54
N LEU A 39 16.20 3.31 11.66
CA LEU A 39 15.30 3.67 10.57
C LEU A 39 15.03 5.18 10.46
N GLU A 40 15.24 5.94 11.54
CA GLU A 40 15.02 7.39 11.55
C GLU A 40 16.36 8.15 11.56
N LYS A 41 17.15 8.03 12.64
CA LYS A 41 18.42 8.76 12.80
C LYS A 41 19.46 8.37 11.74
N ARG A 42 19.48 7.09 11.35
CA ARG A 42 20.39 6.54 10.33
C ARG A 42 19.64 6.15 9.05
N SER A 43 18.49 6.76 8.79
CA SER A 43 17.62 6.48 7.64
C SER A 43 18.39 6.40 6.32
N ARG A 44 19.36 7.28 6.07
CA ARG A 44 20.19 7.27 4.86
C ARG A 44 20.92 5.94 4.59
N LEU A 45 21.25 5.17 5.64
CA LEU A 45 21.96 3.89 5.53
C LEU A 45 21.01 2.70 5.40
N TYR A 46 19.82 2.78 6.01
CA TYR A 46 18.92 1.62 6.17
C TYR A 46 17.57 1.76 5.44
N SER A 47 17.31 2.87 4.76
CA SER A 47 16.03 3.12 4.07
C SER A 47 15.96 2.57 2.65
N ASP A 48 16.97 1.82 2.21
CA ASP A 48 16.87 1.17 0.91
C ASP A 48 15.77 0.09 0.92
N ARG A 49 15.28 -0.29 -0.26
CA ARG A 49 14.14 -1.19 -0.41
C ARG A 49 14.56 -2.48 -1.10
N LEU A 50 14.37 -3.59 -0.39
CA LEU A 50 14.42 -4.91 -1.00
C LEU A 50 13.14 -5.11 -1.82
N SER A 51 13.16 -4.78 -3.10
CA SER A 51 12.03 -5.03 -3.99
C SER A 51 12.25 -6.35 -4.74
N PRO A 52 11.26 -7.26 -4.74
CA PRO A 52 11.35 -8.53 -5.45
C PRO A 52 11.71 -8.34 -6.94
N PRO A 53 12.52 -9.22 -7.55
CA PRO A 53 12.87 -9.12 -8.98
C PRO A 53 11.64 -9.00 -9.87
N MET A 54 10.60 -9.78 -9.57
CA MET A 54 9.32 -9.75 -10.29
C MET A 54 8.65 -8.36 -10.32
N CYS A 55 8.82 -7.56 -9.26
CA CYS A 55 8.30 -6.21 -9.19
C CYS A 55 9.12 -5.22 -10.01
N LYS A 56 10.44 -5.43 -10.15
CA LYS A 56 11.33 -4.53 -10.89
C LYS A 56 11.44 -4.87 -12.37
N GLU A 57 11.26 -6.14 -12.73
CA GLU A 57 11.51 -6.64 -14.07
C GLU A 57 10.55 -6.00 -15.09
N PRO A 58 11.08 -5.35 -16.16
CA PRO A 58 10.26 -4.67 -17.16
C PRO A 58 9.32 -5.60 -17.92
N SER A 59 9.70 -6.88 -18.11
CA SER A 59 8.86 -7.88 -18.77
C SER A 59 7.77 -8.46 -17.87
N LEU A 60 7.73 -8.08 -16.59
CA LEU A 60 6.76 -8.54 -15.60
C LEU A 60 5.89 -7.37 -15.12
N LEU A 61 6.02 -6.95 -13.86
CA LEU A 61 5.21 -5.85 -13.34
C LEU A 61 5.74 -4.47 -13.71
N ASN A 62 7.06 -4.33 -13.94
CA ASN A 62 7.71 -3.04 -14.22
C ASN A 62 7.38 -1.95 -13.18
N TRP A 63 7.23 -2.31 -11.91
CA TRP A 63 6.94 -1.39 -10.81
C TRP A 63 8.20 -0.83 -10.13
N GLY A 64 9.39 -1.13 -10.64
CA GLY A 64 10.66 -0.68 -10.05
C GLY A 64 10.82 0.84 -9.96
N GLY A 65 10.12 1.58 -10.82
CA GLY A 65 10.08 3.04 -10.80
C GLY A 65 9.04 3.64 -9.83
N ASN A 66 8.14 2.83 -9.28
CA ASN A 66 7.11 3.32 -8.37
C ASN A 66 7.72 3.67 -7.01
N LEU A 67 7.38 4.85 -6.47
CA LEU A 67 7.99 5.38 -5.24
C LEU A 67 8.07 4.39 -4.06
N PRO A 68 7.06 3.52 -3.78
CA PRO A 68 7.15 2.56 -2.68
C PRO A 68 8.23 1.47 -2.86
N LEU A 69 8.58 1.15 -4.11
CA LEU A 69 9.52 0.08 -4.48
C LEU A 69 10.84 0.62 -5.01
N LEU A 70 10.95 1.93 -5.21
CA LEU A 70 12.15 2.60 -5.66
C LEU A 70 13.19 2.61 -4.53
N GLY A 71 14.42 2.20 -4.85
CA GLY A 71 15.53 2.21 -3.90
C GLY A 71 15.91 3.63 -3.46
N TYR A 72 16.60 3.76 -2.34
CA TYR A 72 16.95 5.05 -1.77
C TYR A 72 18.04 5.77 -2.60
N ASN A 73 17.63 6.53 -3.61
CA ASN A 73 18.50 7.24 -4.54
C ASN A 73 18.03 8.68 -4.82
N ASP A 74 18.68 9.38 -5.76
CA ASP A 74 18.29 10.76 -6.13
C ASP A 74 16.90 10.84 -6.75
N GLN A 75 16.50 9.82 -7.52
CA GLN A 75 15.16 9.72 -8.09
C GLN A 75 14.09 9.61 -6.99
N TRP A 76 14.33 8.77 -5.97
CA TRP A 76 13.45 8.67 -4.81
C TRP A 76 13.34 10.01 -4.06
N ARG A 77 14.48 10.68 -3.82
CA ARG A 77 14.50 12.00 -3.18
C ARG A 77 13.77 13.06 -4.00
N HIS A 78 13.84 12.97 -5.33
CA HIS A 78 13.12 13.86 -6.24
C HIS A 78 11.60 13.65 -6.14
N HIS A 79 11.12 12.42 -6.31
CA HIS A 79 9.70 12.09 -6.17
C HIS A 79 9.15 12.45 -4.78
N ARG A 80 9.91 12.19 -3.70
CA ARG A 80 9.50 12.56 -2.35
C ARG A 80 9.34 14.08 -2.19
N ARG A 81 10.25 14.88 -2.76
CA ARG A 81 10.13 16.35 -2.77
C ARG A 81 8.89 16.82 -3.51
N MET A 82 8.60 16.25 -4.68
CA MET A 82 7.39 16.59 -5.44
C MET A 82 6.10 16.30 -4.66
N LEU A 83 5.99 15.11 -4.05
CA LEU A 83 4.83 14.76 -3.24
C LEU A 83 4.69 15.64 -2.01
N ASN A 84 5.81 16.04 -1.39
CA ASN A 84 5.79 16.90 -0.22
C ASN A 84 5.18 18.29 -0.50
N ASN A 85 5.17 18.76 -1.75
CA ASN A 85 4.48 20.01 -2.10
C ASN A 85 2.96 19.92 -1.85
N TRP A 86 2.39 18.73 -1.99
CA TRP A 86 0.96 18.47 -1.81
C TRP A 86 0.61 17.88 -0.44
N LEU A 87 1.52 17.10 0.13
CA LEU A 87 1.28 16.30 1.34
C LEU A 87 1.97 16.87 2.60
N ASN A 88 2.47 18.10 2.55
CA ASN A 88 2.97 18.76 3.76
C ASN A 88 1.83 19.26 4.66
N VAL A 89 2.16 19.58 5.92
CA VAL A 89 1.22 20.00 6.97
C VAL A 89 0.35 21.20 6.57
N ARG A 90 0.85 22.12 5.73
CA ARG A 90 0.07 23.27 5.28
C ARG A 90 -0.81 22.90 4.08
N ALA A 91 -0.23 22.24 3.08
CA ALA A 91 -0.93 21.89 1.85
C ALA A 91 -2.07 20.89 2.07
N VAL A 92 -1.94 19.97 3.03
CA VAL A 92 -2.98 18.95 3.29
C VAL A 92 -4.32 19.57 3.73
N THR A 93 -4.32 20.78 4.28
CA THR A 93 -5.53 21.47 4.75
C THR A 93 -6.55 21.73 3.63
N GLN A 94 -6.08 21.87 2.38
CA GLN A 94 -6.95 22.01 1.22
C GLN A 94 -7.84 20.78 0.98
N PHE A 95 -7.49 19.62 1.53
CA PHE A 95 -8.23 18.37 1.38
C PHE A 95 -9.26 18.13 2.49
N HIS A 96 -9.35 18.99 3.51
CA HIS A 96 -10.25 18.79 4.64
C HIS A 96 -11.72 18.68 4.22
N GLN A 97 -12.20 19.54 3.31
CA GLN A 97 -13.58 19.49 2.83
C GLN A 97 -13.91 18.14 2.17
N LEU A 98 -12.98 17.61 1.38
CA LEU A 98 -13.14 16.29 0.76
C LEU A 98 -13.15 15.18 1.82
N GLN A 99 -12.21 15.21 2.76
CA GLN A 99 -12.12 14.22 3.82
C GLN A 99 -13.37 14.23 4.71
N GLU A 100 -13.88 15.40 5.09
CA GLU A 100 -15.13 15.53 5.83
C GLU A 100 -16.32 14.96 5.07
N HIS A 101 -16.43 15.27 3.78
CA HIS A 101 -17.51 14.74 2.95
C HIS A 101 -17.46 13.21 2.88
N GLN A 102 -16.30 12.64 2.60
CA GLN A 102 -16.13 11.18 2.55
C GLN A 102 -16.36 10.53 3.92
N ALA A 103 -15.92 11.17 5.01
CA ALA A 103 -16.18 10.71 6.38
C ALA A 103 -17.69 10.69 6.71
N ARG A 104 -18.46 11.70 6.32
CA ARG A 104 -19.93 11.70 6.52
C ARG A 104 -20.59 10.53 5.78
N LEU A 105 -20.20 10.28 4.53
CA LEU A 105 -20.70 9.13 3.75
C LEU A 105 -20.28 7.79 4.37
N MET A 106 -19.05 7.69 4.90
CA MET A 106 -18.58 6.51 5.61
C MET A 106 -19.42 6.25 6.87
N LEU A 107 -19.69 7.28 7.68
CA LEU A 107 -20.52 7.15 8.88
C LEU A 107 -21.93 6.69 8.56
N GLN A 108 -22.56 7.19 7.49
CA GLN A 108 -23.86 6.70 7.02
C GLN A 108 -23.84 5.19 6.72
N ARG A 109 -22.79 4.71 6.04
CA ARG A 109 -22.62 3.27 5.76
C ARG A 109 -22.41 2.46 7.04
N LEU A 110 -21.66 2.99 8.00
CA LEU A 110 -21.42 2.33 9.28
C LEU A 110 -22.70 2.23 10.11
N VAL A 111 -23.55 3.26 10.13
CA VAL A 111 -24.87 3.22 10.78
C VAL A 111 -25.73 2.11 10.17
N ASN A 112 -25.73 1.96 8.84
CA ASN A 112 -26.45 0.87 8.16
C ASN A 112 -25.88 -0.53 8.43
N ALA A 113 -24.69 -0.63 9.03
CA ALA A 113 -24.10 -1.90 9.47
C ALA A 113 -24.48 -2.26 10.92
N VAL A 114 -25.02 -1.32 11.70
CA VAL A 114 -25.46 -1.55 13.08
C VAL A 114 -26.72 -2.42 13.05
N GLY A 115 -26.62 -3.64 13.59
CA GLY A 115 -27.70 -4.62 13.59
C GLY A 115 -27.52 -5.77 12.60
N ASP A 116 -26.45 -5.74 11.78
CA ASP A 116 -26.09 -6.89 10.97
C ASP A 116 -25.48 -8.01 11.86
N PRO A 117 -25.88 -9.28 11.69
CA PRO A 117 -25.25 -10.40 12.40
C PRO A 117 -23.75 -10.57 12.08
N HIS A 118 -23.26 -10.05 10.95
CA HIS A 118 -21.86 -10.11 10.51
C HIS A 118 -21.34 -8.74 10.04
N PRO A 119 -21.19 -7.75 10.96
CA PRO A 119 -20.93 -6.37 10.58
C PRO A 119 -19.53 -6.14 10.01
N PHE A 120 -18.58 -7.05 10.28
CA PHE A 120 -17.17 -6.88 9.91
C PHE A 120 -16.97 -6.63 8.41
N GLY A 121 -17.68 -7.38 7.55
CA GLY A 121 -17.58 -7.21 6.09
C GLY A 121 -18.02 -5.81 5.65
N LYS A 122 -19.15 -5.33 6.18
CA LYS A 122 -19.69 -3.99 5.89
C LYS A 122 -18.78 -2.87 6.41
N VAL A 123 -18.23 -3.04 7.61
CA VAL A 123 -17.29 -2.07 8.21
C VAL A 123 -16.00 -1.99 7.38
N LYS A 124 -15.41 -3.15 7.04
CA LYS A 124 -14.22 -3.22 6.18
C LYS A 124 -14.47 -2.54 4.84
N HIS A 125 -15.60 -2.85 4.21
CA HIS A 125 -16.02 -2.24 2.95
C HIS A 125 -16.16 -0.72 3.04
N ALA A 126 -16.84 -0.22 4.08
CA ALA A 126 -17.03 1.21 4.29
C ALA A 126 -15.70 1.96 4.45
N LEU A 127 -14.75 1.40 5.22
CA LEU A 127 -13.42 1.97 5.42
C LEU A 127 -12.60 1.97 4.12
N PHE A 128 -12.58 0.84 3.41
CA PHE A 128 -11.84 0.72 2.15
C PHE A 128 -12.41 1.68 1.09
N ARG A 129 -13.73 1.74 0.96
CA ARG A 129 -14.40 2.66 0.03
C ARG A 129 -14.10 4.12 0.33
N ASN A 130 -14.09 4.51 1.61
CA ASN A 130 -13.74 5.87 2.02
C ASN A 130 -12.31 6.25 1.58
N ALA A 131 -11.36 5.36 1.82
CA ALA A 131 -9.96 5.56 1.41
C ALA A 131 -9.81 5.58 -0.12
N ALA A 132 -10.45 4.64 -0.82
CA ALA A 132 -10.41 4.55 -2.27
C ALA A 132 -11.04 5.78 -2.94
N SER A 133 -12.24 6.19 -2.52
CA SER A 133 -12.93 7.38 -3.02
C SER A 133 -12.12 8.65 -2.82
N SER A 134 -11.54 8.83 -1.63
CA SER A 134 -10.67 9.99 -1.33
C SER A 134 -9.43 9.99 -2.23
N THR A 135 -8.76 8.84 -2.36
CA THR A 135 -7.53 8.70 -3.15
C THR A 135 -7.79 8.91 -4.64
N LEU A 136 -8.83 8.29 -5.18
CA LEU A 136 -9.25 8.43 -6.58
C LEU A 136 -9.59 9.89 -6.92
N LYS A 137 -10.29 10.58 -6.00
CA LYS A 137 -10.65 11.98 -6.20
C LYS A 137 -9.42 12.89 -6.16
N LEU A 138 -8.50 12.65 -5.23
CA LEU A 138 -7.28 13.45 -5.08
C LEU A 138 -6.27 13.22 -6.19
N ALA A 139 -6.02 11.97 -6.56
CA ALA A 139 -4.99 11.61 -7.53
C ALA A 139 -5.46 11.80 -8.98
N TYR A 140 -6.73 11.50 -9.28
CA TYR A 140 -7.24 11.42 -10.65
C TYR A 140 -8.47 12.31 -10.91
N GLY A 141 -8.96 13.04 -9.91
CA GLY A 141 -10.21 13.80 -10.02
C GLY A 141 -11.47 12.92 -10.12
N TYR A 142 -11.31 11.60 -10.02
CA TYR A 142 -12.37 10.61 -10.24
C TYR A 142 -13.35 10.56 -9.06
N THR A 143 -14.65 10.65 -9.36
CA THR A 143 -15.70 10.55 -8.35
C THR A 143 -16.31 9.15 -8.38
N LEU A 144 -16.02 8.36 -7.34
CA LEU A 144 -16.63 7.04 -7.16
C LEU A 144 -18.12 7.16 -6.82
N LYS A 145 -19.00 6.68 -7.70
CA LYS A 145 -20.46 6.78 -7.51
C LYS A 145 -21.07 5.52 -6.89
N GLU A 146 -20.76 4.36 -7.45
CA GLU A 146 -21.39 3.09 -7.11
C GLU A 146 -20.39 2.10 -6.51
N ASP A 147 -20.89 1.04 -5.86
CA ASP A 147 -20.05 -0.02 -5.26
C ASP A 147 -19.58 -1.07 -6.28
N ASN A 148 -20.28 -1.18 -7.41
CA ASN A 148 -19.98 -2.07 -8.53
C ASN A 148 -19.11 -1.40 -9.61
N ASP A 149 -18.58 -0.21 -9.32
CA ASP A 149 -17.71 0.53 -10.21
C ASP A 149 -16.46 -0.31 -10.54
N GLU A 150 -16.19 -0.52 -11.83
CA GLU A 150 -15.12 -1.41 -12.29
C GLU A 150 -13.75 -1.01 -11.72
N ILE A 151 -13.46 0.29 -11.61
CA ILE A 151 -12.19 0.77 -11.06
C ILE A 151 -12.11 0.42 -9.57
N PHE A 152 -13.19 0.61 -8.84
CA PHE A 152 -13.23 0.31 -7.42
C PHE A 152 -13.16 -1.19 -7.12
N CYS A 153 -13.92 -2.02 -7.84
CA CYS A 153 -13.86 -3.47 -7.70
C CYS A 153 -12.46 -4.00 -8.03
N ASN A 154 -11.83 -3.50 -9.10
CA ASN A 154 -10.46 -3.87 -9.43
C ASN A 154 -9.46 -3.41 -8.37
N LEU A 155 -9.63 -2.22 -7.77
CA LEU A 155 -8.78 -1.75 -6.66
C LEU A 155 -8.89 -2.63 -5.41
N ASP A 156 -10.10 -3.05 -5.03
CA ASP A 156 -10.30 -3.94 -3.88
C ASP A 156 -9.66 -5.31 -4.13
N LEU A 157 -9.87 -5.86 -5.32
CA LEU A 157 -9.28 -7.13 -5.73
C LEU A 157 -7.74 -7.06 -5.78
N MET A 158 -7.17 -6.03 -6.41
CA MET A 158 -5.72 -5.84 -6.47
C MET A 158 -5.12 -5.61 -5.07
N GLY A 159 -5.81 -4.86 -4.20
CA GLY A 159 -5.39 -4.67 -2.82
C GLY A 159 -5.36 -5.97 -2.04
N HIS A 160 -6.37 -6.83 -2.22
CA HIS A 160 -6.43 -8.15 -1.60
C HIS A 160 -5.31 -9.07 -2.10
N ILE A 161 -5.18 -9.21 -3.43
CA ILE A 161 -4.16 -10.06 -4.04
C ILE A 161 -2.75 -9.56 -3.68
N GLY A 162 -2.51 -8.26 -3.75
CA GLY A 162 -1.23 -7.65 -3.39
C GLY A 162 -0.86 -7.89 -1.92
N ALA A 163 -1.81 -7.80 -0.99
CA ALA A 163 -1.57 -8.09 0.41
C ALA A 163 -1.20 -9.56 0.66
N VAL A 164 -1.85 -10.49 -0.04
CA VAL A 164 -1.52 -11.92 0.02
C VAL A 164 -0.13 -12.19 -0.59
N ALA A 165 0.17 -11.55 -1.72
CA ALA A 165 1.45 -11.69 -2.43
C ALA A 165 2.64 -11.10 -1.65
N ALA A 166 2.40 -10.06 -0.84
CA ALA A 166 3.43 -9.40 -0.05
C ALA A 166 3.82 -10.18 1.22
N MET A 167 3.07 -11.22 1.61
CA MET A 167 3.46 -12.09 2.72
C MET A 167 4.74 -12.85 2.35
N PHE A 168 5.74 -12.85 3.21
CA PHE A 168 7.05 -13.47 2.93
C PHE A 168 6.97 -14.99 2.71
N THR A 169 5.91 -15.63 3.20
CA THR A 169 5.62 -17.05 2.98
C THR A 169 4.91 -17.33 1.65
N ASN A 170 4.45 -16.30 0.95
CA ASN A 170 3.84 -16.39 -0.37
C ASN A 170 4.80 -15.86 -1.45
N PHE A 171 4.75 -16.48 -2.63
CA PHE A 171 5.48 -16.00 -3.79
C PHE A 171 4.55 -15.21 -4.68
N TYR A 172 4.96 -14.00 -5.07
CA TYR A 172 4.20 -13.19 -6.01
C TYR A 172 3.84 -13.94 -7.31
N VAL A 173 4.69 -14.88 -7.75
CA VAL A 173 4.44 -15.74 -8.93
C VAL A 173 3.14 -16.54 -8.82
N ASN A 174 2.74 -16.94 -7.60
CA ASN A 174 1.48 -17.66 -7.37
C ASN A 174 0.25 -16.76 -7.49
N THR A 175 0.42 -15.45 -7.40
CA THR A 175 -0.66 -14.44 -7.48
C THR A 175 -0.77 -13.76 -8.85
N VAL A 176 0.20 -13.96 -9.74
CA VAL A 176 0.23 -13.37 -11.09
C VAL A 176 -0.92 -13.86 -11.96
N LEU A 177 -1.35 -15.11 -11.82
CA LEU A 177 -2.48 -15.66 -12.58
C LEU A 177 -3.80 -14.92 -12.27
N ASP A 178 -3.97 -14.45 -11.04
CA ASP A 178 -5.18 -13.73 -10.61
C ASP A 178 -5.17 -12.25 -11.04
N ILE A 179 -3.99 -11.63 -11.16
CA ILE A 179 -3.86 -10.26 -11.68
C ILE A 179 -3.99 -10.26 -13.22
N ILE A 180 -3.49 -11.29 -13.91
CA ILE A 180 -3.60 -11.42 -15.37
C ILE A 180 -5.03 -11.79 -15.80
N SER A 181 -5.78 -12.54 -14.98
CA SER A 181 -7.19 -12.85 -15.23
C SER A 181 -8.12 -11.64 -15.09
N CYS A 182 -7.67 -10.56 -14.44
CA CYS A 182 -8.30 -9.23 -14.49
C CYS A 182 -8.07 -8.57 -15.86
N ARG A 183 -8.79 -9.06 -16.87
CA ARG A 183 -8.55 -8.91 -18.31
C ARG A 183 -8.66 -7.50 -18.92
N ASN A 184 -8.80 -6.41 -18.14
CA ASN A 184 -9.14 -5.09 -18.68
C ASN A 184 -8.15 -3.94 -18.42
N TRP A 185 -7.02 -4.13 -17.73
CA TRP A 185 -6.12 -3.00 -17.43
C TRP A 185 -5.44 -2.34 -18.65
N LYS A 186 -5.39 -3.04 -19.80
CA LYS A 186 -4.89 -2.47 -21.07
C LYS A 186 -5.71 -1.29 -21.60
N PHE A 187 -6.94 -1.09 -21.11
CA PHE A 187 -7.81 -0.01 -21.59
C PHE A 187 -7.42 1.38 -21.07
N VAL A 188 -6.80 1.47 -19.88
CA VAL A 188 -6.45 2.77 -19.26
C VAL A 188 -5.18 3.38 -19.86
N LEU A 189 -4.22 2.54 -20.28
CA LEU A 189 -2.99 3.04 -20.92
C LEU A 189 -3.22 3.55 -22.35
N ASN A 190 -4.15 2.94 -23.10
CA ASN A 190 -4.44 3.37 -24.48
C ASN A 190 -5.26 4.66 -24.58
N ARG A 191 -5.92 5.13 -23.51
CA ARG A 191 -6.61 6.44 -23.49
C ARG A 191 -5.74 7.60 -22.98
N LEU A 192 -4.54 7.30 -22.47
CA LEU A 192 -3.62 8.31 -21.92
C LEU A 192 -2.42 8.58 -22.84
N GLN A 193 -2.34 7.93 -24.00
CA GLN A 193 -1.48 8.38 -25.09
C GLN A 193 -2.17 9.55 -25.79
N PRO A 194 -1.56 10.73 -25.89
CA PRO A 194 -2.07 11.78 -26.75
C PRO A 194 -2.00 11.29 -28.20
N ASP A 195 -3.10 11.46 -28.94
CA ASP A 195 -3.16 11.24 -30.38
C ASP A 195 -2.04 12.06 -31.05
N ASN A 196 -1.22 11.39 -31.86
CA ASN A 196 -0.31 12.06 -32.82
C ASN A 196 -1.12 12.71 -33.93
#